data_AF-A0AAD9LMP0-F1
#
_entry.id   AF-A0AAD9LMP0-F1
#
_cell.length_a   1.000
_cell.length_b   1.000
_cell.length_c   1.000
_cell.angle_alpha   90.00
_cell.angle_beta   90.00
_cell.angle_gamma   90.00
#
_symmetry.space_group_name_H-M   'P 1'
#
loop_
_entity.id
_entity.type
_entity.pdbx_description
1 polymer ?
#
loop_
_entity_poly.entity_id
_entity_poly.type
_entity_poly.pdbx_seq_one_letter_code
_entity_poly.pdbx_strand_id
1 'polypeptide(L)'
;MSVRLQRLREGEYFIIIPQHKAFTQSETTRVCAIDPGVRNFVTVYDPEGRTLSVNVSGTTLKKKFDAVDAIKSTLAGLDNESKGNHPDKVPSRRKRGRRQSKTKGHRKRYR
;
A
#
# COMPACT_ATOMS: atom_id res chain seq x y z
N MET A 1 -16.50 12.56 17.73
CA MET A 1 -15.87 11.26 18.07
C MET A 1 -16.76 10.19 17.46
N SER A 2 -16.29 9.44 16.45
CA SER A 2 -17.08 8.37 15.83
C SER A 2 -16.57 7.01 16.30
N VAL A 3 -17.41 6.30 17.05
CA VAL A 3 -17.18 4.89 17.39
C VAL A 3 -17.67 4.03 16.22
N ARG A 4 -16.92 3.00 15.84
CA ARG A 4 -17.33 2.08 14.76
C ARG A 4 -17.28 0.63 15.21
N LEU A 5 -18.31 -0.13 14.86
CA LEU A 5 -18.30 -1.59 14.95
C LEU A 5 -17.67 -2.14 13.66
N GLN A 6 -16.62 -2.95 13.79
CA GLN A 6 -15.91 -3.52 12.66
C GLN A 6 -15.70 -5.02 12.85
N ARG A 7 -16.08 -5.81 11.84
CA ARG A 7 -15.81 -7.25 11.79
C ARG A 7 -14.45 -7.47 11.15
N LEU A 8 -13.46 -7.95 11.92
CA LEU A 8 -12.10 -8.20 11.42
C LEU A 8 -11.88 -9.68 11.07
N ARG A 9 -12.64 -10.58 11.70
CA ARG A 9 -12.66 -12.02 11.43
C ARG A 9 -14.09 -12.52 11.44
N GLU A 10 -14.33 -13.65 10.82
CA GLU A 10 -15.66 -14.27 10.85
C GLU A 10 -16.07 -14.58 12.30
N GLY A 11 -17.29 -14.22 12.68
CA GLY A 11 -17.79 -14.36 14.06
C GLY A 11 -17.23 -13.34 15.07
N GLU A 12 -16.19 -12.57 14.75
CA GLU A 12 -15.54 -11.63 15.69
C GLU A 12 -15.80 -10.16 15.32
N TYR A 13 -16.46 -9.44 16.23
CA TYR A 13 -16.78 -8.02 16.10
C TYR A 13 -15.99 -7.19 17.11
N PHE A 14 -15.42 -6.09 16.65
CA PHE A 14 -14.62 -5.17 17.45
C PHE A 14 -15.28 -3.79 17.47
N ILE A 15 -15.39 -3.18 18.66
CA ILE A 15 -15.76 -1.78 18.81
C ILE A 15 -14.46 -0.96 18.79
N ILE A 16 -14.29 -0.13 17.77
CA ILE A 16 -13.12 0.75 17.63
C ILE A 16 -13.50 2.13 18.16
N ILE A 17 -12.82 2.56 19.21
CA ILE A 17 -12.99 3.86 19.87
C ILE A 17 -11.74 4.70 19.59
N PRO A 18 -11.80 5.69 18.68
CA PRO A 18 -10.66 6.56 18.42
C PRO A 18 -10.33 7.38 19.67
N GLN A 19 -9.07 7.35 20.09
CA GLN A 19 -8.57 8.19 21.17
C GLN A 19 -7.58 9.21 20.63
N HIS A 20 -7.76 10.47 21.01
CA HIS A 20 -6.76 11.49 20.75
C HIS A 20 -5.61 11.31 21.73
N LYS A 21 -4.41 11.05 21.22
CA LYS A 21 -3.18 11.03 22.01
C LYS A 21 -2.39 12.29 21.68
N ALA A 22 -2.29 13.19 22.65
CA ALA A 22 -1.38 14.32 22.54
C ALA A 22 0.05 13.82 22.72
N PHE A 23 0.95 14.32 21.88
CA PHE A 23 2.39 14.11 22.02
C PHE A 23 3.02 15.45 22.39
N THR A 24 3.93 15.44 23.35
CA THR A 24 4.72 16.62 23.65
C THR A 24 5.61 16.92 22.45
N GLN A 25 5.45 18.09 21.87
CA GLN A 25 6.31 18.54 20.79
C GLN A 25 7.69 18.88 21.37
N SER A 26 8.74 18.27 20.82
CA SER A 26 10.10 18.71 21.06
C SER A 26 10.49 19.73 20.00
N GLU A 27 11.12 20.82 20.42
CA GLU A 27 11.74 21.78 19.51
C GLU A 27 13.22 21.47 19.35
N THR A 28 13.67 21.33 18.10
CA THR A 28 15.08 21.12 17.78
C THR A 28 15.41 21.85 16.48
N THR A 29 16.61 22.43 16.42
CA THR A 29 17.16 23.01 15.18
C THR A 29 17.88 21.97 14.33
N ARG A 30 18.02 20.73 14.82
CA ARG A 30 18.69 19.65 14.09
C ARG A 30 17.79 19.16 12.96
N VAL A 31 18.36 19.12 11.77
CA VAL A 31 17.71 18.56 10.57
C VAL A 31 18.39 17.25 10.23
N CYS A 32 17.63 16.28 9.75
CA CYS A 32 18.16 15.03 9.23
C CYS A 32 17.45 14.64 7.93
N ALA A 33 18.17 13.97 7.04
CA ALA A 33 17.60 13.33 5.88
C ALA A 33 17.16 11.92 6.26
N ILE A 34 15.92 11.58 5.91
CA ILE A 34 15.36 10.25 6.09
C ILE A 34 15.31 9.59 4.72
N ASP A 35 16.12 8.55 4.53
CA ASP A 35 16.10 7.72 3.34
C ASP A 35 15.30 6.43 3.61
N PRO A 36 14.10 6.27 3.00
CA PRO A 36 13.35 5.02 3.05
C PRO A 36 14.04 3.98 2.16
N GLY A 37 14.90 3.16 2.76
CA GLY A 37 15.62 2.11 2.05
C GLY A 37 14.75 0.89 1.73
N VAL A 38 15.13 0.16 0.67
CA VAL A 38 14.52 -1.13 0.30
C VAL A 38 15.03 -2.28 1.18
N ARG A 39 16.28 -2.18 1.69
CA ARG A 39 16.94 -3.21 2.52
C ARG A 39 17.06 -2.84 4.00
N ASN A 40 17.23 -1.56 4.30
CA ASN A 40 17.17 -1.01 5.65
C ASN A 40 15.86 -0.22 5.78
N PHE A 41 15.17 -0.36 6.91
CA PHE A 41 13.82 0.18 7.06
C PHE A 41 13.77 1.68 6.86
N VAL A 42 14.70 2.35 7.51
CA VAL A 42 14.94 3.77 7.44
C VAL A 42 16.42 3.96 7.73
N THR A 43 17.09 4.77 6.93
CA THR A 43 18.37 5.34 7.30
C THR A 43 18.21 6.84 7.52
N VAL A 44 18.77 7.32 8.61
CA VAL A 44 18.76 8.73 8.99
C VAL A 44 20.20 9.24 8.95
N TYR A 45 20.41 10.33 8.22
CA TYR A 45 21.70 11.01 8.09
C TYR A 45 21.55 12.44 8.60
N ASP A 46 22.54 12.94 9.32
CA ASP A 46 22.58 14.35 9.69
C ASP A 46 23.72 15.11 8.98
N PRO A 47 23.71 16.46 9.00
CA PRO A 47 24.75 17.28 8.38
C PRO A 47 26.14 17.11 9.00
N GLU A 48 26.23 16.57 10.21
CA GLU A 48 27.50 16.28 10.90
C GLU A 48 28.07 14.91 10.47
N GLY A 49 27.40 14.20 9.56
CA GLY A 49 27.83 12.90 9.05
C GLY A 49 27.48 11.72 9.97
N ARG A 50 26.68 11.94 11.03
CA ARG A 50 26.19 10.85 11.88
C ARG A 50 25.08 10.10 11.16
N THR A 51 25.13 8.78 11.27
CA THR A 51 24.16 7.88 10.63
C THR A 51 23.50 6.96 11.63
N LEU A 52 22.18 6.91 11.61
CA LEU A 52 21.37 5.90 12.29
C LEU A 52 20.67 5.06 11.23
N SER A 53 20.96 3.77 11.17
CA SER A 53 20.24 2.85 10.30
C SER A 53 19.41 1.87 11.14
N VAL A 54 18.13 1.75 10.79
CA VAL A 54 17.31 0.64 11.29
C VAL A 54 17.66 -0.57 10.45
N ASN A 55 18.73 -1.27 10.85
CA ASN A 55 19.13 -2.50 10.19
C ASN A 55 18.14 -3.62 10.57
N VAL A 56 17.52 -4.19 9.54
CA VAL A 56 16.49 -5.20 9.68
C VAL A 56 17.14 -6.59 9.88
N SER A 57 18.40 -6.79 9.48
CA SER A 57 19.08 -8.10 9.55
C SER A 57 19.16 -8.65 10.98
N GLY A 58 18.65 -9.87 11.20
CA GLY A 58 18.66 -10.54 12.51
C GLY A 58 17.52 -10.13 13.45
N THR A 59 16.70 -9.15 13.07
CA THR A 59 15.60 -8.64 13.92
C THR A 59 14.27 -9.35 13.62
N THR A 60 13.33 -9.24 14.55
CA THR A 60 11.93 -9.65 14.36
C THR A 60 11.27 -8.97 13.16
N LEU A 61 11.75 -7.77 12.78
CA LEU A 61 11.24 -7.06 11.61
C LEU A 61 11.53 -7.83 10.32
N LYS A 62 12.75 -8.36 10.12
CA LYS A 62 13.09 -9.11 8.90
C LYS A 62 12.19 -10.31 8.71
N LYS A 63 11.98 -11.07 9.78
CA LYS A 63 11.09 -12.23 9.78
C LYS A 63 9.66 -11.86 9.34
N LYS A 64 9.16 -10.69 9.76
CA LYS A 64 7.86 -10.18 9.32
C LYS A 64 7.88 -9.77 7.84
N PHE A 65 8.96 -9.16 7.35
CA PHE A 65 9.11 -8.81 5.94
C PHE A 65 9.14 -10.05 5.05
N ASP A 66 9.96 -11.02 5.40
CA ASP A 66 10.08 -12.28 4.66
C ASP A 66 8.72 -13.01 4.63
N ALA A 67 7.99 -13.04 5.75
CA ALA A 67 6.65 -13.61 5.81
C ALA A 67 5.64 -12.87 4.92
N VAL A 68 5.65 -11.53 4.93
CA VAL A 68 4.78 -10.72 4.07
C VAL A 68 5.11 -10.96 2.59
N ASP A 69 6.38 -11.06 2.24
CA ASP A 69 6.82 -11.29 0.85
C ASP A 69 6.39 -12.68 0.37
N ALA A 70 6.54 -13.71 1.22
CA ALA A 70 6.04 -15.05 0.94
C ALA A 70 4.51 -15.08 0.74
N ILE A 71 3.75 -14.36 1.56
CA ILE A 71 2.29 -14.23 1.42
C ILE A 71 1.92 -13.51 0.12
N LYS A 72 2.63 -12.43 -0.23
CA LYS A 72 2.40 -11.73 -1.50
C LYS A 72 2.68 -12.61 -2.71
N SER A 73 3.77 -13.38 -2.66
CA SER A 73 4.15 -14.31 -3.72
C SER A 73 3.09 -15.40 -3.91
N THR A 74 2.61 -16.00 -2.82
CA THR A 74 1.52 -16.99 -2.87
C THR A 74 0.22 -16.40 -3.40
N LEU A 75 -0.18 -15.20 -2.98
CA LEU A 75 -1.34 -14.51 -3.54
C LEU A 75 -1.19 -14.24 -5.04
N ALA A 76 -0.01 -13.81 -5.50
CA ALA A 76 0.25 -13.60 -6.91
C ALA A 76 0.15 -14.91 -7.72
N GLY A 77 0.60 -16.03 -7.15
CA GLY A 77 0.42 -17.36 -7.74
C GLY A 77 -1.05 -17.71 -7.93
N LEU A 78 -1.86 -17.59 -6.88
CA LEU A 78 -3.30 -17.85 -6.91
C LEU A 78 -4.04 -16.95 -7.91
N ASP A 79 -3.67 -15.66 -7.99
CA ASP A 79 -4.22 -14.73 -8.97
C ASP A 79 -3.89 -15.15 -10.41
N ASN A 80 -2.68 -15.64 -10.65
CA ASN A 80 -2.25 -16.10 -11.97
C ASN A 80 -2.96 -17.40 -12.37
N GLU A 81 -3.13 -18.34 -11.45
CA GLU A 81 -3.91 -19.56 -11.65
C GLU A 81 -5.38 -19.25 -11.94
N SER A 82 -5.97 -18.30 -11.19
CA SER A 82 -7.34 -17.84 -11.43
C SER A 82 -7.51 -17.21 -12.82
N LYS A 83 -6.52 -16.42 -13.28
CA LYS A 83 -6.52 -15.84 -14.63
C LYS A 83 -6.36 -16.89 -15.73
N GLY A 84 -5.53 -17.91 -15.51
CA GLY A 84 -5.35 -19.02 -16.45
C GLY A 84 -6.62 -19.89 -16.61
N ASN A 85 -7.43 -19.97 -15.56
CA ASN A 85 -8.72 -20.68 -15.58
C ASN A 85 -9.86 -19.87 -16.23
N HIS A 86 -9.63 -18.58 -16.51
CA HIS A 86 -10.57 -17.81 -17.31
C HIS A 86 -10.29 -18.13 -18.78
N PRO A 87 -11.24 -18.69 -19.55
CA PRO A 87 -11.02 -18.87 -20.97
C PRO A 87 -10.69 -17.51 -21.55
N ASP A 88 -9.54 -17.42 -22.24
CA ASP A 88 -9.19 -16.27 -23.05
C ASP A 88 -10.43 -15.90 -23.84
N LYS A 89 -11.03 -14.75 -23.55
CA LYS A 89 -12.02 -14.17 -24.44
C LYS A 89 -11.27 -13.87 -25.71
N VAL A 90 -11.27 -14.84 -26.64
CA VAL A 90 -10.74 -14.71 -27.98
C VAL A 90 -11.22 -13.35 -28.47
N PRO A 91 -10.32 -12.39 -28.78
CA PRO A 91 -10.76 -11.11 -29.28
C PRO A 91 -11.47 -11.41 -30.59
N SER A 92 -12.80 -11.37 -30.58
CA SER A 92 -13.56 -11.55 -31.81
C SER A 92 -13.18 -10.37 -32.69
N ARG A 93 -12.27 -10.62 -33.65
CA ARG A 93 -11.92 -9.69 -34.71
C ARG A 93 -13.15 -9.56 -35.60
N ARG A 94 -14.12 -8.77 -35.17
CA ARG A 94 -15.03 -8.06 -36.07
C ARG A 94 -14.72 -6.58 -35.96
N LYS A 95 -13.66 -6.19 -36.67
CA LYS A 95 -13.43 -4.82 -37.12
C LYS A 95 -14.54 -4.49 -38.14
N ARG A 96 -15.79 -4.33 -37.68
CA ARG A 96 -16.85 -3.72 -38.48
C ARG A 96 -16.89 -2.25 -38.11
N GLY A 97 -16.41 -1.43 -39.04
CA GLY A 97 -16.40 0.01 -38.92
C GLY A 97 -17.77 0.54 -38.51
N ARG A 98 -17.79 1.35 -37.47
CA ARG A 98 -18.85 2.33 -37.27
C ARG A 98 -18.21 3.56 -36.67
N ARG A 99 -17.93 4.53 -37.53
CA ARG A 99 -17.78 5.94 -37.13
C ARG A 99 -19.04 6.28 -36.32
N GLN A 100 -18.95 6.28 -35.00
CA GLN A 100 -19.93 6.93 -34.16
C GLN A 100 -19.34 8.30 -33.79
N SER A 101 -20.00 9.33 -34.33
CA SER A 101 -19.77 10.74 -34.04
C SER A 101 -19.71 10.97 -32.53
N LYS A 102 -18.60 11.55 -32.05
CA LYS A 102 -18.46 12.04 -30.67
C LYS A 102 -19.60 13.02 -30.38
N THR A 103 -20.59 12.62 -29.58
CA THR A 103 -21.55 13.55 -28.99
C THR A 103 -20.80 14.43 -27.98
N LYS A 104 -20.85 15.75 -28.22
CA LYS A 104 -20.21 16.83 -27.45
C LYS A 104 -20.86 17.01 -26.06
N GLY A 105 -20.94 15.96 -25.25
CA GLY A 105 -21.79 15.95 -24.05
C GLY A 105 -21.11 15.70 -22.69
N HIS A 106 -19.78 15.52 -22.62
CA HIS A 106 -19.16 15.09 -21.35
C HIS A 106 -17.87 15.83 -20.99
N ARG A 107 -17.84 17.15 -21.22
CA ARG A 107 -16.74 18.01 -20.77
C ARG A 107 -17.28 19.07 -19.82
N LYS A 108 -17.53 18.69 -18.57
CA LYS A 108 -17.57 19.55 -17.37
C LYS A 108 -17.98 18.70 -16.16
N ARG A 109 -17.01 18.37 -15.32
CA ARG A 109 -17.16 18.12 -13.89
C ARG A 109 -15.76 17.92 -13.34
N TYR A 110 -15.17 19.01 -12.86
CA TYR A 110 -14.28 19.16 -11.70
C TYR A 110 -13.91 20.65 -11.72
N ARG A 111 -14.64 21.42 -10.92
CA ARG A 111 -14.17 22.69 -10.35
C ARG A 111 -13.88 22.38 -8.89
#